data_AF-A0A1N6WLK1-F1
#
_entry.id   AF-A0A1N6WLK1-F1
#
_cell.length_a   1.000
_cell.length_b   1.000
_cell.length_c   1.000
_cell.angle_alpha   90.00
_cell.angle_beta   90.00
_cell.angle_gamma   90.00
#
_symmetry.space_group_name_H-M   'P 1'
#
loop_
_entity.id
_entity.type
_entity.pdbx_description
1 polymer ?
#
loop_
_entity_poly.entity_id
_entity_poly.type
_entity_poly.pdbx_seq_one_letter_code
_entity_poly.pdbx_strand_id
1 'polypeptide(L)'
;MTLKKVLIVLMMFALTFPLFPADSAASSCYQKTSVKKTYVNVSVATLWKDTSAKRQIDQPILKNPVNMKAWTAKMATVKDRLWLTGKAETQALYGQEVTVLKTSGSWAQVAVKDQSTPKNSKGYPGWLPKSQVTTQPAAYESCEKARVKANTAVLYHDKKTSFMEVSFNTDLPVIKSETNWVQVMTPANGAKWIKKSDVRLGNTASIPKPIGTALLTTGKQFLGLPYLWSGVSAYGYDCSGFTSSIYNYHGIRIPRDASEQAKAGTAISKSALKPGDLLFFAYSNGKGRVHHVAMYAGDGKMIHSPKAGKRVEIISMNTAPYKQEYAGARRYID
;
A
#
# COMPACT_ATOMS: atom_id res chain seq x y z
N MET A 1 -24.70 76.86 14.67
CA MET A 1 -25.30 75.60 14.17
C MET A 1 -24.21 74.82 13.46
N THR A 2 -23.63 73.83 14.12
CA THR A 2 -22.51 73.04 13.58
C THR A 2 -22.73 71.60 13.99
N LEU A 3 -23.14 70.74 13.04
CA LEU A 3 -23.25 69.29 13.29
C LEU A 3 -22.63 68.49 12.13
N LYS A 4 -21.41 68.03 12.41
CA LYS A 4 -20.74 66.76 12.06
C LYS A 4 -21.23 65.97 10.83
N LYS A 5 -20.36 65.90 9.81
CA LYS A 5 -20.31 64.76 8.87
C LYS A 5 -19.54 63.60 9.51
N VAL A 6 -20.17 62.44 9.59
CA VAL A 6 -19.55 61.17 10.02
C VAL A 6 -18.88 60.53 8.80
N LEU A 7 -17.57 60.34 8.87
CA LEU A 7 -16.79 59.62 7.85
C LEU A 7 -16.69 58.15 8.27
N ILE A 8 -17.32 57.27 7.49
CA ILE A 8 -17.20 55.81 7.68
C ILE A 8 -15.90 55.37 7.01
N VAL A 9 -14.91 54.98 7.82
CA VAL A 9 -13.67 54.35 7.36
C VAL A 9 -13.94 52.85 7.16
N LEU A 10 -13.93 52.41 5.91
CA LEU A 10 -14.03 50.99 5.54
C LEU A 10 -12.65 50.34 5.74
N MET A 11 -12.44 49.63 6.84
CA MET A 11 -11.25 48.80 7.06
C MET A 11 -11.32 47.57 6.15
N MET A 12 -10.57 47.57 5.05
CA MET A 12 -10.28 46.35 4.29
C MET A 12 -9.37 45.44 5.13
N PHE A 13 -9.93 44.37 5.67
CA PHE A 13 -9.15 43.24 6.16
C PHE A 13 -8.50 42.54 4.96
N ALA A 14 -7.24 42.84 4.70
CA ALA A 14 -6.42 42.03 3.82
C ALA A 14 -6.24 40.65 4.49
N LEU A 15 -6.87 39.62 3.91
CA LEU A 15 -6.57 38.22 4.27
C LEU A 15 -5.10 37.96 3.98
N THR A 16 -4.28 37.94 5.04
CA THR A 16 -2.93 37.42 4.99
C THR A 16 -3.03 35.91 4.79
N PHE A 17 -2.84 35.48 3.54
CA PHE A 17 -2.54 34.07 3.26
C PHE A 17 -1.30 33.67 4.05
N PRO A 18 -1.28 32.50 4.70
CA PRO A 18 -0.07 32.03 5.34
C PRO A 18 1.00 31.86 4.25
N LEU A 19 2.03 32.70 4.34
CA LEU A 19 3.27 32.54 3.60
C LEU A 19 3.83 31.16 3.96
N PHE A 20 3.72 30.21 3.03
CA PHE A 20 4.53 29.00 3.07
C PHE A 20 5.99 29.45 3.19
N PRO A 21 6.80 28.90 4.12
CA PRO A 21 8.23 29.15 4.10
C PRO A 21 8.75 28.67 2.73
N ALA A 22 9.14 29.65 1.91
CA ALA A 22 9.78 29.48 0.64
C ALA A 22 11.21 28.99 0.90
N ASP A 23 11.37 27.69 1.15
CA ASP A 23 12.68 27.03 1.17
C ASP A 23 12.59 25.69 0.45
N SER A 24 12.39 25.80 -0.86
CA SER A 24 12.93 24.81 -1.79
C SER A 24 13.14 25.55 -3.11
N ALA A 25 14.39 25.68 -3.56
CA ALA A 25 14.63 25.69 -4.99
C ALA A 25 13.81 24.54 -5.56
N ALA A 26 12.84 24.85 -6.42
CA ALA A 26 11.95 23.84 -6.98
C ALA A 26 12.83 22.70 -7.50
N SER A 27 12.56 21.49 -7.05
CA SER A 27 13.33 20.32 -7.48
C SER A 27 13.40 20.31 -9.00
N SER A 28 14.52 19.87 -9.58
CA SER A 28 14.70 19.83 -11.04
C SER A 28 13.62 19.00 -11.75
N CYS A 29 12.94 18.10 -11.04
CA CYS A 29 11.84 17.29 -11.56
C CYS A 29 10.44 17.90 -11.35
N TYR A 30 10.30 19.05 -10.68
CA TYR A 30 9.00 19.73 -10.54
C TYR A 30 8.49 20.20 -11.90
N GLN A 31 7.22 19.91 -12.19
CA GLN A 31 6.54 20.34 -13.41
C GLN A 31 5.24 21.04 -13.06
N LYS A 32 5.11 22.33 -13.39
CA LYS A 32 3.86 23.06 -13.20
C LYS A 32 2.78 22.43 -14.08
N THR A 33 1.66 22.03 -13.47
CA THR A 33 0.57 21.36 -14.20
C THR A 33 -0.80 21.73 -13.61
N SER A 34 -1.81 21.81 -14.46
CA SER A 34 -3.22 21.91 -14.07
C SER A 34 -3.87 20.55 -13.81
N VAL A 35 -3.23 19.45 -14.24
CA VAL A 35 -3.72 18.09 -14.05
C VAL A 35 -3.66 17.74 -12.57
N LYS A 36 -4.82 17.40 -12.00
CA LYS A 36 -4.94 16.98 -10.61
C LYS A 36 -5.10 15.47 -10.51
N LYS A 37 -4.47 14.89 -9.50
CA LYS A 37 -4.60 13.47 -9.15
C LYS A 37 -4.94 13.34 -7.67
N THR A 38 -5.58 12.23 -7.32
CA THR A 38 -5.92 11.91 -5.93
C THR A 38 -4.96 10.86 -5.39
N TYR A 39 -4.47 11.07 -4.18
CA TYR A 39 -3.51 10.20 -3.51
C TYR A 39 -4.00 9.84 -2.12
N VAL A 40 -3.61 8.66 -1.65
CA VAL A 40 -3.76 8.26 -0.25
C VAL A 40 -2.90 9.16 0.64
N ASN A 41 -3.52 9.73 1.66
CA ASN A 41 -2.94 10.73 2.57
C ASN A 41 -2.85 10.26 4.03
N VAL A 42 -2.73 8.95 4.23
CA VAL A 42 -2.43 8.29 5.51
C VAL A 42 -1.41 7.17 5.28
N SER A 43 -0.75 6.68 6.33
CA SER A 43 0.30 5.64 6.17
C SER A 43 -0.21 4.39 5.46
N VAL A 44 -1.41 3.91 5.85
CA VAL A 44 -2.14 2.83 5.19
C VAL A 44 -3.65 3.10 5.28
N ALA A 45 -4.32 3.21 4.14
CA ALA A 45 -5.77 3.31 4.07
C ALA A 45 -6.37 1.92 3.85
N THR A 46 -7.21 1.43 4.76
CA THR A 46 -8.00 0.21 4.54
C THR A 46 -9.25 0.55 3.73
N LEU A 47 -9.47 -0.16 2.62
CA LEU A 47 -10.64 -0.02 1.78
C LEU A 47 -11.70 -1.04 2.20
N TRP A 48 -12.90 -0.54 2.42
CA TRP A 48 -14.06 -1.28 2.92
C TRP A 48 -15.01 -1.63 1.78
N LYS A 49 -15.76 -2.73 1.93
CA LYS A 49 -16.78 -3.16 0.97
C LYS A 49 -17.95 -2.17 0.91
N ASP A 50 -18.31 -1.61 2.05
CA ASP A 50 -19.36 -0.61 2.23
C ASP A 50 -18.98 0.38 3.35
N THR A 51 -19.85 1.35 3.63
CA THR A 51 -19.62 2.41 4.63
C THR A 51 -20.19 2.07 6.02
N SER A 52 -20.94 0.96 6.15
CA SER A 52 -21.65 0.58 7.36
C SER A 52 -20.82 -0.36 8.24
N ALA A 53 -19.99 -1.22 7.64
CA ALA A 53 -19.18 -2.21 8.33
C ALA A 53 -17.98 -1.60 9.07
N LYS A 54 -18.17 -1.21 10.33
CA LYS A 54 -17.07 -0.79 11.23
C LYS A 54 -17.36 -1.16 12.67
N ARG A 55 -16.35 -1.67 13.37
CA ARG A 55 -16.41 -1.91 14.83
C ARG A 55 -15.71 -0.78 15.56
N GLN A 56 -15.94 -0.71 16.87
CA GLN A 56 -15.19 0.19 17.74
C GLN A 56 -13.68 -0.08 17.69
N ILE A 57 -13.25 -1.34 17.47
CA ILE A 57 -11.83 -1.67 17.37
C ILE A 57 -11.17 -1.07 16.12
N ASP A 58 -11.95 -0.81 15.06
CA ASP A 58 -11.46 -0.30 13.78
C ASP A 58 -11.27 1.24 13.77
N GLN A 59 -11.73 1.94 14.81
CA GLN A 59 -11.60 3.40 14.94
C GLN A 59 -10.19 3.97 14.67
N PRO A 60 -9.07 3.33 15.09
CA PRO A 60 -7.74 3.86 14.83
C PRO A 60 -7.37 3.96 13.34
N ILE A 61 -8.02 3.20 12.46
CA ILE A 61 -7.76 3.21 11.01
C ILE A 61 -8.80 3.98 10.20
N LEU A 62 -9.78 4.60 10.86
CA LEU A 62 -10.77 5.47 10.23
C LEU A 62 -10.40 6.96 10.32
N LYS A 63 -9.29 7.28 10.98
CA LYS A 63 -8.80 8.64 11.23
C LYS A 63 -7.75 9.07 10.20
N ASN A 64 -7.38 10.36 10.24
CA ASN A 64 -6.14 10.87 9.65
C ASN A 64 -5.41 11.70 10.73
N PRO A 65 -4.25 11.24 11.25
CA PRO A 65 -3.51 10.04 10.84
C PRO A 65 -4.16 8.73 11.33
N VAL A 66 -3.83 7.62 10.67
CA VAL A 66 -4.20 6.27 11.12
C VAL A 66 -3.19 5.71 12.12
N ASN A 67 -3.61 4.76 12.96
CA ASN A 67 -2.71 4.00 13.84
C ASN A 67 -2.87 2.49 13.62
N MET A 68 -2.08 1.95 12.69
CA MET A 68 -2.10 0.54 12.29
C MET A 68 -1.64 -0.40 13.41
N LYS A 69 -0.63 -0.01 14.19
CA LYS A 69 -0.14 -0.79 15.33
C LYS A 69 -1.22 -0.93 16.41
N ALA A 70 -1.88 0.17 16.77
CA ALA A 70 -2.96 0.13 17.74
C ALA A 70 -4.15 -0.72 17.26
N TRP A 71 -4.50 -0.62 15.96
CA TRP A 71 -5.60 -1.43 15.40
C TRP A 71 -5.28 -2.92 15.41
N THR A 72 -4.10 -3.31 14.93
CA THR A 72 -3.69 -4.72 14.86
C THR A 72 -3.45 -5.33 16.23
N ALA A 73 -2.99 -4.55 17.21
CA ALA A 73 -2.88 -4.96 18.62
C ALA A 73 -4.24 -5.19 19.28
N LYS A 74 -5.26 -4.38 18.94
CA LYS A 74 -6.64 -4.56 19.45
C LYS A 74 -7.34 -5.80 18.90
N MET A 75 -6.89 -6.34 17.76
CA MET A 75 -7.38 -7.61 17.21
C MET A 75 -6.68 -8.80 17.88
N ALA A 76 -7.01 -9.01 19.16
CA ALA A 76 -6.38 -10.00 20.03
C ALA A 76 -6.79 -11.45 19.68
N THR A 77 -8.01 -11.66 19.18
CA THR A 77 -8.51 -13.00 18.89
C THR A 77 -8.54 -13.31 17.39
N VAL A 78 -8.57 -14.60 17.05
CA VAL A 78 -8.79 -15.04 15.66
C VAL A 78 -10.15 -14.55 15.14
N LYS A 79 -11.18 -14.50 16.00
CA LYS A 79 -12.52 -14.00 15.66
C LYS A 79 -12.48 -12.52 15.25
N ASP A 80 -11.71 -11.69 15.95
CA ASP A 80 -11.55 -10.28 15.59
C ASP A 80 -10.94 -10.10 14.21
N ARG A 81 -9.99 -10.96 13.84
CA ARG A 81 -9.33 -10.93 12.53
C ARG A 81 -10.22 -11.47 11.41
N LEU A 82 -10.93 -12.58 11.66
CA LEU A 82 -11.85 -13.19 10.70
C LEU A 82 -13.05 -12.31 10.37
N TRP A 83 -13.47 -11.43 11.29
CA TRP A 83 -14.57 -10.50 11.02
C TRP A 83 -14.33 -9.60 9.81
N LEU A 84 -13.06 -9.28 9.49
CA LEU A 84 -12.71 -8.49 8.32
C LEU A 84 -13.01 -9.19 7.00
N THR A 85 -13.10 -10.52 6.99
CA THR A 85 -13.38 -11.32 5.81
C THR A 85 -14.74 -10.93 5.22
N GLY A 86 -14.72 -10.46 3.97
CA GLY A 86 -15.92 -9.95 3.29
C GLY A 86 -16.39 -8.56 3.72
N LYS A 87 -15.65 -7.87 4.61
CA LYS A 87 -15.89 -6.48 5.02
C LYS A 87 -14.82 -5.51 4.51
N ALA A 88 -13.57 -5.98 4.43
CA ALA A 88 -12.48 -5.22 3.83
C ALA A 88 -12.10 -5.81 2.45
N GLU A 89 -11.75 -4.91 1.53
CA GLU A 89 -11.51 -5.18 0.10
C GLU A 89 -10.00 -5.25 -0.20
N THR A 90 -9.24 -4.24 0.24
CA THR A 90 -7.78 -4.15 0.11
C THR A 90 -7.25 -3.05 1.06
N GLN A 91 -5.96 -2.71 0.98
CA GLN A 91 -5.42 -1.46 1.52
C GLN A 91 -4.66 -0.69 0.44
N ALA A 92 -4.35 0.57 0.69
CA ALA A 92 -3.48 1.39 -0.14
C ALA A 92 -2.49 2.19 0.73
N LEU A 93 -1.27 2.37 0.26
CA LEU A 93 -0.16 2.97 1.00
C LEU A 93 -0.10 4.48 0.79
N TYR A 94 0.58 5.18 1.69
CA TYR A 94 0.80 6.62 1.59
C TYR A 94 1.38 7.04 0.23
N GLY A 95 0.74 8.00 -0.44
CA GLY A 95 1.14 8.49 -1.76
C GLY A 95 0.71 7.64 -2.94
N GLN A 96 0.04 6.50 -2.72
CA GLN A 96 -0.48 5.68 -3.82
C GLN A 96 -1.63 6.41 -4.53
N GLU A 97 -1.60 6.43 -5.87
CA GLU A 97 -2.62 7.08 -6.71
C GLU A 97 -3.93 6.28 -6.66
N VAL A 98 -5.04 7.00 -6.45
CA VAL A 98 -6.38 6.43 -6.50
C VAL A 98 -7.27 7.26 -7.43
N THR A 99 -8.24 6.61 -8.05
CA THR A 99 -9.32 7.31 -8.75
C THR A 99 -10.55 7.38 -7.86
N VAL A 100 -11.07 8.58 -7.58
CA VAL A 100 -12.36 8.72 -6.89
C VAL A 100 -13.48 8.29 -7.84
N LEU A 101 -14.27 7.29 -7.44
CA LEU A 101 -15.37 6.75 -8.24
C LEU A 101 -16.69 7.44 -7.90
N LYS A 102 -16.97 7.58 -6.60
CA LYS A 102 -18.15 8.27 -6.07
C LYS A 102 -17.95 8.63 -4.61
N THR A 103 -18.86 9.41 -4.05
CA THR A 103 -18.83 9.76 -2.63
C THR A 103 -20.18 9.63 -1.96
N SER A 104 -20.19 9.43 -0.63
CA SER A 104 -21.39 9.37 0.19
C SER A 104 -21.06 9.81 1.62
N GLY A 105 -21.66 10.91 2.08
CA GLY A 105 -21.35 11.49 3.39
C GLY A 105 -19.85 11.76 3.58
N SER A 106 -19.27 11.26 4.66
CA SER A 106 -17.83 11.34 4.97
C SER A 106 -16.97 10.30 4.26
N TRP A 107 -17.52 9.52 3.33
CA TRP A 107 -16.83 8.43 2.63
C TRP A 107 -16.65 8.68 1.14
N ALA A 108 -15.55 8.19 0.59
CA ALA A 108 -15.30 8.11 -0.84
C ALA A 108 -15.12 6.64 -1.23
N GLN A 109 -15.76 6.24 -2.32
CA GLN A 109 -15.37 5.02 -3.02
C GLN A 109 -14.27 5.38 -4.00
N VAL A 110 -13.15 4.67 -3.93
CA VAL A 110 -11.99 4.89 -4.79
C VAL A 110 -11.59 3.59 -5.49
N ALA A 111 -10.80 3.71 -6.55
CA ALA A 111 -10.09 2.60 -7.18
C ALA A 111 -8.57 2.78 -7.04
N VAL A 112 -7.87 1.80 -6.46
CA VAL A 112 -6.41 1.83 -6.27
C VAL A 112 -5.71 1.42 -7.57
N LYS A 113 -5.04 2.37 -8.22
CA LYS A 113 -4.72 2.31 -9.65
C LYS A 113 -3.77 1.18 -10.06
N ASP A 114 -2.79 0.89 -9.22
CA ASP A 114 -1.75 -0.12 -9.45
C ASP A 114 -2.12 -1.51 -8.88
N GLN A 115 -3.32 -1.66 -8.32
CA GLN A 115 -3.86 -2.95 -7.90
C GLN A 115 -4.86 -3.45 -8.95
N SER A 116 -4.39 -4.34 -9.84
CA SER A 116 -5.21 -4.89 -10.92
C SER A 116 -6.27 -5.85 -10.40
N THR A 117 -7.48 -5.75 -10.95
CA THR A 117 -8.64 -6.61 -10.67
C THR A 117 -9.68 -6.49 -11.79
N PRO A 118 -10.48 -7.54 -12.09
CA PRO A 118 -11.60 -7.43 -13.01
C PRO A 118 -12.77 -6.59 -12.46
N LYS A 119 -12.79 -6.28 -11.15
CA LYS A 119 -13.89 -5.54 -10.51
C LYS A 119 -14.09 -4.12 -11.07
N ASN A 120 -13.01 -3.48 -11.53
CA ASN A 120 -13.05 -2.12 -12.07
C ASN A 120 -11.80 -1.84 -12.91
N SER A 121 -11.99 -1.28 -14.11
CA SER A 121 -10.88 -0.98 -15.05
C SER A 121 -9.93 0.11 -14.58
N LYS A 122 -10.32 0.93 -13.58
CA LYS A 122 -9.50 2.02 -13.03
C LYS A 122 -8.61 1.58 -11.86
N GLY A 123 -8.70 0.32 -11.42
CA GLY A 123 -7.96 -0.23 -10.29
C GLY A 123 -8.87 -0.85 -9.23
N TYR A 124 -8.33 -1.26 -8.08
CA TYR A 124 -9.07 -2.03 -7.09
C TYR A 124 -10.08 -1.19 -6.29
N PRO A 125 -11.39 -1.45 -6.39
CA PRO A 125 -12.40 -0.58 -5.81
C PRO A 125 -12.64 -0.84 -4.32
N GLY A 126 -12.98 0.21 -3.58
CA GLY A 126 -13.45 0.11 -2.19
C GLY A 126 -13.67 1.47 -1.53
N TRP A 127 -14.28 1.47 -0.36
CA TRP A 127 -14.65 2.68 0.39
C TRP A 127 -13.62 3.05 1.45
N LEU A 128 -13.33 4.33 1.58
CA LEU A 128 -12.49 4.88 2.66
C LEU A 128 -13.05 6.21 3.17
N PRO A 129 -12.68 6.66 4.38
CA PRO A 129 -13.00 8.01 4.84
C PRO A 129 -12.38 9.06 3.91
N LYS A 130 -13.17 10.06 3.47
CA LYS A 130 -12.70 11.15 2.59
C LYS A 130 -11.46 11.85 3.11
N SER A 131 -11.32 11.96 4.43
CA SER A 131 -10.17 12.57 5.10
C SER A 131 -8.85 11.82 4.87
N GLN A 132 -8.88 10.60 4.34
CA GLN A 132 -7.70 9.78 4.07
C GLN A 132 -7.17 9.92 2.64
N VAL A 133 -7.78 10.76 1.81
CA VAL A 133 -7.30 11.07 0.47
C VAL A 133 -7.14 12.56 0.28
N THR A 134 -6.28 12.96 -0.64
CA THR A 134 -6.06 14.35 -1.01
C THR A 134 -5.95 14.47 -2.53
N THR A 135 -6.48 15.55 -3.09
CA THR A 135 -6.38 15.85 -4.51
C THR A 135 -5.50 17.07 -4.70
N GLN A 136 -4.40 16.89 -5.45
CA GLN A 136 -3.42 17.94 -5.68
C GLN A 136 -2.89 17.91 -7.12
N PRO A 137 -2.25 18.99 -7.60
CA PRO A 137 -1.55 18.98 -8.87
C PRO A 137 -0.52 17.84 -8.95
N ALA A 138 -0.47 17.15 -10.08
CA ALA A 138 0.44 16.04 -10.33
C ALA A 138 1.85 16.53 -10.74
N ALA A 139 2.45 17.39 -9.90
CA ALA A 139 3.64 18.15 -10.26
C ALA A 139 4.98 17.39 -10.12
N TYR A 140 4.96 16.19 -9.52
CA TYR A 140 6.16 15.42 -9.18
C TYR A 140 6.17 14.01 -9.81
N GLU A 141 5.44 13.84 -10.92
CA GLU A 141 5.28 12.54 -11.57
C GLU A 141 6.55 12.03 -12.24
N SER A 142 7.38 12.94 -12.77
CA SER A 142 8.66 12.64 -13.43
C SER A 142 9.83 12.48 -12.47
N CYS A 143 9.65 12.79 -11.19
CA CYS A 143 10.69 12.64 -10.18
C CYS A 143 11.06 11.17 -9.98
N GLU A 144 12.36 10.92 -9.78
CA GLU A 144 12.84 9.66 -9.20
C GLU A 144 12.05 9.33 -7.93
N LYS A 145 11.83 8.05 -7.65
CA LYS A 145 11.12 7.62 -6.45
C LYS A 145 12.06 7.07 -5.39
N ALA A 146 11.66 7.27 -4.13
CA ALA A 146 12.22 6.60 -2.98
C ALA A 146 11.20 5.57 -2.48
N ARG A 147 11.49 4.29 -2.75
CA ARG A 147 10.65 3.17 -2.33
C ARG A 147 11.16 2.57 -1.04
N VAL A 148 10.31 2.50 -0.02
CA VAL A 148 10.66 1.89 1.27
C VAL A 148 10.98 0.40 1.08
N LYS A 149 12.19 0.00 1.50
CA LYS A 149 12.68 -1.40 1.45
C LYS A 149 12.72 -2.10 2.79
N ALA A 150 12.75 -1.35 3.89
CA ALA A 150 12.59 -1.90 5.24
C ALA A 150 11.13 -2.30 5.49
N ASN A 151 10.85 -3.10 6.53
CA ASN A 151 9.48 -3.44 6.92
C ASN A 151 8.66 -2.17 7.16
N THR A 152 9.18 -1.25 7.97
CA THR A 152 8.68 0.12 8.07
C THR A 152 9.84 1.11 8.04
N ALA A 153 9.53 2.35 7.70
CA ALA A 153 10.48 3.46 7.76
C ALA A 153 9.79 4.70 8.33
N VAL A 154 10.57 5.59 8.96
CA VAL A 154 10.05 6.84 9.53
C VAL A 154 10.35 7.99 8.57
N LEU A 155 9.31 8.76 8.26
CA LEU A 155 9.42 10.10 7.68
C LEU A 155 9.65 11.10 8.81
N TYR A 156 10.50 12.10 8.58
CA TYR A 156 10.88 13.12 9.54
C TYR A 156 10.58 14.53 9.01
N HIS A 157 10.32 15.47 9.91
CA HIS A 157 10.17 16.89 9.57
C HIS A 157 11.52 17.51 9.19
N ASP A 158 12.56 17.25 9.99
CA ASP A 158 13.84 17.98 10.02
C ASP A 158 15.04 17.04 10.25
N LYS A 159 14.90 15.76 9.83
CA LYS A 159 15.86 14.66 10.09
C LYS A 159 16.00 14.25 11.58
N LYS A 160 15.24 14.86 12.50
CA LYS A 160 15.24 14.54 13.94
C LYS A 160 13.85 14.19 14.45
N THR A 161 12.87 15.05 14.17
CA THR A 161 11.49 14.96 14.64
C THR A 161 10.69 14.04 13.72
N SER A 162 10.24 12.91 14.26
CA SER A 162 9.40 11.94 13.55
C SER A 162 8.07 12.57 13.12
N PHE A 163 7.67 12.30 11.88
CA PHE A 163 6.38 12.70 11.31
C PHE A 163 5.42 11.51 11.21
N MET A 164 5.82 10.47 10.46
CA MET A 164 4.95 9.33 10.17
C MET A 164 5.76 8.06 9.89
N GLU A 165 5.35 6.94 10.46
CA GLU A 165 5.84 5.62 10.05
C GLU A 165 5.08 5.13 8.81
N VAL A 166 5.81 4.76 7.77
CA VAL A 166 5.29 4.26 6.49
C VAL A 166 5.71 2.81 6.27
N SER A 167 4.89 2.06 5.53
CA SER A 167 5.11 0.65 5.26
C SER A 167 6.18 0.45 4.18
N PHE A 168 6.79 -0.73 4.18
CA PHE A 168 7.37 -1.34 2.99
C PHE A 168 6.53 -1.05 1.74
N ASN A 169 7.22 -0.79 0.63
CA ASN A 169 6.63 -0.47 -0.68
C ASN A 169 5.98 0.93 -0.81
N THR A 170 5.93 1.75 0.24
CA THR A 170 5.59 3.17 0.11
C THR A 170 6.58 3.84 -0.85
N ASP A 171 6.08 4.58 -1.83
CA ASP A 171 6.86 5.08 -2.97
C ASP A 171 6.60 6.57 -3.16
N LEU A 172 7.58 7.40 -2.82
CA LEU A 172 7.40 8.86 -2.79
C LEU A 172 8.39 9.56 -3.74
N PRO A 173 7.98 10.66 -4.43
CA PRO A 173 8.88 11.47 -5.25
C PRO A 173 10.08 11.99 -4.45
N VAL A 174 11.29 11.77 -4.95
CA VAL A 174 12.54 12.35 -4.44
C VAL A 174 12.66 13.76 -4.98
N ILE A 175 12.85 14.73 -4.07
CA ILE A 175 13.07 16.13 -4.44
C ILE A 175 14.51 16.59 -4.17
N LYS A 176 15.20 15.94 -3.23
CA LYS A 176 16.61 16.17 -2.89
C LYS A 176 17.23 14.89 -2.36
N SER A 177 18.49 14.61 -2.72
CA SER A 177 19.26 13.48 -2.23
C SER A 177 20.55 13.98 -1.59
N GLU A 178 20.87 13.49 -0.39
CA GLU A 178 22.10 13.74 0.33
C GLU A 178 22.81 12.39 0.62
N THR A 179 23.92 12.43 1.36
CA THR A 179 24.71 11.24 1.70
C THR A 179 23.87 10.18 2.43
N ASN A 180 23.22 10.56 3.53
CA ASN A 180 22.47 9.63 4.41
C ASN A 180 20.95 9.84 4.38
N TRP A 181 20.49 10.91 3.73
CA TRP A 181 19.12 11.36 3.80
C TRP A 181 18.59 11.65 2.40
N VAL A 182 17.30 11.42 2.23
CA VAL A 182 16.56 11.75 1.02
C VAL A 182 15.37 12.58 1.44
N GLN A 183 15.17 13.71 0.77
CA GLN A 183 13.97 14.51 0.93
C GLN A 183 12.97 14.07 -0.11
N VAL A 184 11.77 13.72 0.34
CA VAL A 184 10.66 13.25 -0.49
C VAL A 184 9.48 14.21 -0.40
N MET A 185 8.75 14.34 -1.50
CA MET A 185 7.48 15.08 -1.50
C MET A 185 6.35 14.18 -1.03
N THR A 186 5.54 14.67 -0.09
CA THR A 186 4.36 13.95 0.41
C THR A 186 3.06 14.45 -0.23
N PRO A 187 1.94 13.70 -0.12
CA PRO A 187 0.69 14.05 -0.78
C PRO A 187 0.01 15.35 -0.34
N ALA A 188 0.12 15.74 0.93
CA ALA A 188 -0.48 16.99 1.41
C ALA A 188 0.38 17.72 2.46
N ASN A 189 1.49 17.11 2.89
CA ASN A 189 2.24 17.58 4.04
C ASN A 189 3.60 18.17 3.64
N GLY A 190 3.76 18.54 2.37
CA GLY A 190 5.00 19.10 1.83
C GLY A 190 6.17 18.11 1.87
N ALA A 191 7.39 18.65 1.89
CA ALA A 191 8.61 17.85 1.95
C ALA A 191 8.79 17.14 3.31
N LYS A 192 9.31 15.92 3.28
CA LYS A 192 9.75 15.15 4.46
C LYS A 192 11.07 14.46 4.19
N TRP A 193 11.78 14.10 5.25
CA TRP A 193 13.05 13.39 5.17
C TRP A 193 12.88 11.91 5.49
N ILE A 194 13.59 11.06 4.76
CA ILE A 194 13.70 9.62 5.03
C ILE A 194 15.16 9.22 4.95
N LYS A 195 15.57 8.25 5.77
CA LYS A 195 16.94 7.73 5.72
C LYS A 195 17.17 6.99 4.41
N LYS A 196 18.28 7.28 3.76
CA LYS A 196 18.67 6.63 2.49
C LYS A 196 18.88 5.12 2.67
N SER A 197 19.27 4.69 3.87
CA SER A 197 19.40 3.28 4.26
C SER A 197 18.08 2.51 4.19
N ASP A 198 16.93 3.18 4.28
CA ASP A 198 15.62 2.54 4.45
C ASP A 198 14.84 2.48 3.13
N VAL A 199 15.40 3.05 2.05
CA VAL A 199 14.77 3.14 0.74
C VAL A 199 15.67 2.56 -0.36
N ARG A 200 15.05 2.18 -1.48
CA ARG A 200 15.69 2.03 -2.77
C ARG A 200 15.31 3.23 -3.63
N LEU A 201 16.31 3.93 -4.15
CA LEU A 201 16.11 5.00 -5.12
C LEU A 201 15.99 4.43 -6.53
N GLY A 202 15.18 5.09 -7.34
CA GLY A 202 15.03 4.76 -8.76
C GLY A 202 13.57 4.61 -9.17
N ASN A 203 13.34 4.63 -10.48
CA ASN A 203 12.01 4.45 -11.05
C ASN A 203 11.67 2.96 -11.17
N THR A 204 10.36 2.63 -11.14
CA THR A 204 9.94 1.22 -11.22
C THR A 204 10.37 0.57 -12.54
N ALA A 205 10.37 1.33 -13.63
CA ALA A 205 10.77 0.87 -14.97
C ALA A 205 12.27 0.52 -15.08
N SER A 206 13.12 1.03 -14.18
CA SER A 206 14.56 0.77 -14.18
C SER A 206 14.96 -0.35 -13.20
N ILE A 207 14.01 -1.00 -12.52
CA ILE A 207 14.31 -2.13 -11.64
C ILE A 207 14.70 -3.32 -12.51
N PRO A 208 15.91 -3.90 -12.35
CA PRO A 208 16.28 -5.12 -13.07
C PRO A 208 15.28 -6.24 -12.77
N LYS A 209 14.97 -7.06 -13.79
CA LYS A 209 14.09 -8.22 -13.60
C LYS A 209 14.65 -9.09 -12.46
N PRO A 210 13.86 -9.36 -11.40
CA PRO A 210 14.33 -10.14 -10.27
C PRO A 210 14.44 -11.61 -10.64
N ILE A 211 15.42 -12.29 -10.07
CA ILE A 211 15.41 -13.76 -9.98
C ILE A 211 14.57 -14.20 -8.78
N GLY A 212 14.09 -15.45 -8.81
CA GLY A 212 13.23 -16.00 -7.76
C GLY A 212 13.78 -15.87 -6.32
N THR A 213 15.09 -16.00 -6.16
CA THR A 213 15.75 -15.85 -4.85
C THR A 213 15.70 -14.42 -4.31
N ALA A 214 15.63 -13.40 -5.18
CA ALA A 214 15.43 -12.01 -4.76
C ALA A 214 14.03 -11.79 -4.19
N LEU A 215 13.00 -12.38 -4.82
CA LEU A 215 11.63 -12.37 -4.31
C LEU A 215 11.54 -13.06 -2.94
N LEU A 216 12.17 -14.22 -2.80
CA LEU A 216 12.21 -14.95 -1.52
C LEU A 216 12.95 -14.19 -0.43
N THR A 217 14.04 -13.51 -0.77
CA THR A 217 14.79 -12.70 0.20
C THR A 217 13.94 -11.57 0.76
N THR A 218 13.18 -10.88 -0.11
CA THR A 218 12.17 -9.90 0.33
C THR A 218 11.08 -10.55 1.18
N GLY A 219 10.51 -11.67 0.76
CA GLY A 219 9.47 -12.36 1.54
C GLY A 219 9.92 -12.78 2.94
N LYS A 220 11.18 -13.22 3.08
CA LYS A 220 11.76 -13.64 4.37
C LYS A 220 11.85 -12.51 5.41
N GLN A 221 11.88 -11.24 4.98
CA GLN A 221 11.87 -10.08 5.90
C GLN A 221 10.61 -10.01 6.76
N PHE A 222 9.54 -10.65 6.32
CA PHE A 222 8.24 -10.64 6.99
C PHE A 222 7.94 -11.92 7.77
N LEU A 223 8.89 -12.87 7.87
CA LEU A 223 8.69 -14.07 8.69
C LEU A 223 8.25 -13.69 10.10
N GLY A 224 7.19 -14.34 10.59
CA GLY A 224 6.59 -14.04 11.88
C GLY A 224 5.59 -12.87 11.90
N LEU A 225 5.42 -12.12 10.80
CA LEU A 225 4.40 -11.08 10.71
C LEU A 225 2.99 -11.71 10.76
N PRO A 226 2.08 -11.27 11.66
CA PRO A 226 0.72 -11.81 11.70
C PRO A 226 -0.07 -11.59 10.42
N TYR A 227 -0.86 -12.60 10.06
CA TYR A 227 -1.84 -12.46 8.98
C TYR A 227 -2.87 -11.37 9.28
N LEU A 228 -3.23 -10.62 8.24
CA LEU A 228 -4.30 -9.64 8.25
C LEU A 228 -5.09 -9.73 6.95
N TRP A 229 -6.39 -10.05 7.04
CA TRP A 229 -7.27 -10.04 5.88
C TRP A 229 -7.23 -8.69 5.17
N SER A 230 -7.27 -8.70 3.83
CA SER A 230 -7.11 -7.54 2.94
C SER A 230 -5.76 -6.82 3.03
N GLY A 231 -4.83 -7.29 3.86
CA GLY A 231 -3.57 -6.62 4.16
C GLY A 231 -2.60 -6.57 2.98
N VAL A 232 -2.08 -5.37 2.69
CA VAL A 232 -1.02 -5.13 1.68
C VAL A 232 0.13 -4.29 2.23
N SER A 233 0.35 -4.34 3.55
CA SER A 233 1.38 -3.55 4.23
C SER A 233 2.13 -4.37 5.27
N ALA A 234 3.28 -3.87 5.69
CA ALA A 234 4.12 -4.52 6.70
C ALA A 234 3.52 -4.51 8.12
N TYR A 235 2.30 -3.99 8.28
CA TYR A 235 1.49 -4.16 9.50
C TYR A 235 0.70 -5.49 9.50
N GLY A 236 0.66 -6.19 8.36
CA GLY A 236 0.02 -7.48 8.19
C GLY A 236 -0.39 -7.68 6.73
N TYR A 237 -0.15 -8.88 6.20
CA TYR A 237 -0.54 -9.26 4.85
C TYR A 237 -1.61 -10.35 4.85
N ASP A 238 -2.49 -10.35 3.85
CA ASP A 238 -3.16 -11.58 3.43
C ASP A 238 -2.30 -12.34 2.41
N CYS A 239 -2.75 -13.51 1.96
CA CYS A 239 -1.94 -14.38 1.11
C CYS A 239 -1.56 -13.72 -0.23
N SER A 240 -2.53 -13.11 -0.92
CA SER A 240 -2.29 -12.48 -2.23
C SER A 240 -1.75 -11.06 -2.13
N GLY A 241 -2.00 -10.37 -1.02
CA GLY A 241 -1.38 -9.09 -0.66
C GLY A 241 0.11 -9.26 -0.36
N PHE A 242 0.51 -10.36 0.27
CA PHE A 242 1.91 -10.73 0.48
C PHE A 242 2.64 -10.92 -0.86
N THR A 243 2.10 -11.77 -1.75
CA THR A 243 2.73 -12.03 -3.06
C THR A 243 2.74 -10.77 -3.92
N SER A 244 1.61 -10.07 -4.07
CA SER A 244 1.54 -8.86 -4.90
C SER A 244 2.45 -7.73 -4.39
N SER A 245 2.61 -7.59 -3.07
CA SER A 245 3.52 -6.58 -2.51
C SER A 245 4.99 -6.88 -2.81
N ILE A 246 5.42 -8.16 -2.70
CA ILE A 246 6.78 -8.58 -3.00
C ILE A 246 7.08 -8.36 -4.49
N TYR A 247 6.19 -8.84 -5.36
CA TYR A 247 6.34 -8.68 -6.81
C TYR A 247 6.37 -7.19 -7.22
N ASN A 248 5.47 -6.37 -6.66
CA ASN A 248 5.44 -4.93 -6.94
C ASN A 248 6.71 -4.22 -6.48
N TYR A 249 7.27 -4.61 -5.34
CA TYR A 249 8.57 -4.07 -4.90
C TYR A 249 9.67 -4.36 -5.92
N HIS A 250 9.62 -5.48 -6.65
CA HIS A 250 10.56 -5.78 -7.73
C HIS A 250 10.08 -5.32 -9.12
N GLY A 251 9.10 -4.41 -9.17
CA GLY A 251 8.63 -3.79 -10.42
C GLY A 251 7.67 -4.64 -11.25
N ILE A 252 7.24 -5.79 -10.73
CA ILE A 252 6.31 -6.69 -11.41
C ILE A 252 4.92 -6.51 -10.81
N ARG A 253 3.98 -6.07 -11.64
CA ARG A 253 2.58 -5.95 -11.22
C ARG A 253 1.83 -7.24 -11.49
N ILE A 254 1.31 -7.85 -10.44
CA ILE A 254 0.42 -9.00 -10.52
C ILE A 254 -0.96 -8.62 -9.95
N PRO A 255 -2.04 -9.35 -10.30
CA PRO A 255 -3.37 -9.09 -9.76
C PRO A 255 -3.39 -9.09 -8.23
N ARG A 256 -4.29 -8.32 -7.61
CA ARG A 256 -4.41 -8.22 -6.15
C ARG A 256 -4.95 -9.50 -5.49
N ASP A 257 -5.85 -10.21 -6.16
CA ASP A 257 -6.57 -11.37 -5.61
C ASP A 257 -5.94 -12.69 -6.06
N ALA A 258 -5.87 -13.68 -5.16
CA ALA A 258 -5.31 -15.00 -5.45
C ALA A 258 -5.98 -15.68 -6.66
N SER A 259 -7.30 -15.55 -6.81
CA SER A 259 -8.04 -16.12 -7.93
C SER A 259 -7.65 -15.54 -9.28
N GLU A 260 -7.24 -14.27 -9.31
CA GLU A 260 -6.80 -13.59 -10.53
C GLU A 260 -5.32 -13.83 -10.78
N GLN A 261 -4.51 -13.91 -9.72
CA GLN A 261 -3.12 -14.37 -9.83
C GLN A 261 -3.04 -15.79 -10.43
N ALA A 262 -3.97 -16.69 -10.10
CA ALA A 262 -4.01 -18.05 -10.63
C ALA A 262 -4.30 -18.14 -12.14
N LYS A 263 -4.84 -17.07 -12.75
CA LYS A 263 -5.24 -17.01 -14.16
C LYS A 263 -4.22 -16.31 -15.04
N ALA A 264 -3.29 -15.56 -14.45
CA ALA A 264 -2.28 -14.79 -15.16
C ALA A 264 -0.89 -15.45 -15.03
N GLY A 265 0.07 -14.96 -15.82
CA GLY A 265 1.42 -15.56 -15.92
C GLY A 265 1.43 -16.93 -16.60
N THR A 266 2.61 -17.54 -16.65
CA THR A 266 2.83 -18.81 -17.36
C THR A 266 2.51 -19.99 -16.45
N ALA A 267 1.69 -20.95 -16.91
CA ALA A 267 1.39 -22.17 -16.15
C ALA A 267 2.64 -23.04 -16.02
N ILE A 268 2.92 -23.52 -14.80
CA ILE A 268 4.08 -24.37 -14.51
C ILE A 268 3.63 -25.72 -13.96
N SER A 269 4.21 -26.80 -14.49
CA SER A 269 4.03 -28.13 -13.94
C SER A 269 4.73 -28.26 -12.58
N LYS A 270 4.22 -29.13 -11.70
CA LYS A 270 4.78 -29.31 -10.35
C LYS A 270 6.25 -29.74 -10.38
N SER A 271 6.70 -30.49 -11.39
CA SER A 271 8.09 -30.91 -11.55
C SER A 271 9.03 -29.80 -12.04
N ALA A 272 8.50 -28.71 -12.61
CA ALA A 272 9.28 -27.59 -13.16
C ALA A 272 9.25 -26.34 -12.26
N LEU A 273 8.79 -26.49 -11.01
CA LEU A 273 8.73 -25.42 -10.03
C LEU A 273 10.13 -24.84 -9.75
N LYS A 274 10.23 -23.52 -9.78
CA LYS A 274 11.43 -22.75 -9.42
C LYS A 274 11.09 -21.76 -8.30
N PRO A 275 12.05 -21.45 -7.42
CA PRO A 275 11.93 -20.36 -6.45
C PRO A 275 11.25 -19.12 -7.06
N GLY A 276 10.28 -18.55 -6.35
CA GLY A 276 9.51 -17.40 -6.84
C GLY A 276 8.18 -17.75 -7.53
N ASP A 277 8.02 -18.96 -8.07
CA ASP A 277 6.73 -19.38 -8.66
C ASP A 277 5.61 -19.29 -7.62
N LEU A 278 4.42 -18.87 -8.06
CA LEU A 278 3.24 -18.83 -7.19
C LEU A 278 2.49 -20.16 -7.25
N LEU A 279 2.22 -20.73 -6.09
CA LEU A 279 1.45 -21.95 -5.88
C LEU A 279 0.04 -21.57 -5.47
N PHE A 280 -0.96 -22.20 -6.09
CA PHE A 280 -2.37 -21.91 -5.82
C PHE A 280 -3.06 -23.10 -5.17
N PHE A 281 -3.99 -22.80 -4.27
CA PHE A 281 -4.78 -23.81 -3.57
C PHE A 281 -6.27 -23.47 -3.66
N ALA A 282 -7.06 -24.49 -3.96
CA ALA A 282 -8.48 -24.36 -4.22
C ALA A 282 -9.31 -25.33 -3.38
N TYR A 283 -10.54 -24.91 -3.08
CA TYR A 283 -11.53 -25.75 -2.40
C TYR A 283 -11.80 -27.03 -3.21
N SER A 284 -12.52 -27.98 -2.62
CA SER A 284 -12.89 -29.24 -3.28
C SER A 284 -11.67 -30.01 -3.81
N ASN A 285 -10.64 -30.12 -2.98
CA ASN A 285 -9.40 -30.85 -3.28
C ASN A 285 -8.74 -30.36 -4.59
N GLY A 286 -8.55 -29.04 -4.73
CA GLY A 286 -7.85 -28.43 -5.86
C GLY A 286 -8.69 -28.21 -7.12
N LYS A 287 -9.98 -28.59 -7.11
CA LYS A 287 -10.87 -28.51 -8.27
C LYS A 287 -11.83 -27.32 -8.27
N GLY A 288 -11.99 -26.67 -7.11
CA GLY A 288 -12.94 -25.58 -6.91
C GLY A 288 -12.34 -24.19 -7.12
N ARG A 289 -12.90 -23.21 -6.42
CA ARG A 289 -12.40 -21.82 -6.44
C ARG A 289 -11.09 -21.71 -5.67
N VAL A 290 -10.09 -21.08 -6.28
CA VAL A 290 -8.83 -20.70 -5.62
C VAL A 290 -9.12 -19.78 -4.43
N HIS A 291 -8.56 -20.11 -3.27
CA HIS A 291 -8.73 -19.34 -2.03
C HIS A 291 -7.42 -18.98 -1.34
N HIS A 292 -6.31 -19.61 -1.74
CA HIS A 292 -5.00 -19.33 -1.17
C HIS A 292 -3.90 -19.30 -2.23
N VAL A 293 -2.86 -18.52 -1.96
CA VAL A 293 -1.64 -18.44 -2.76
C VAL A 293 -0.41 -18.46 -1.85
N ALA A 294 0.64 -19.12 -2.29
CA ALA A 294 1.96 -19.13 -1.66
C ALA A 294 3.05 -18.92 -2.71
N MET A 295 4.26 -18.58 -2.30
CA MET A 295 5.42 -18.50 -3.20
C MET A 295 6.35 -19.69 -2.94
N TYR A 296 6.71 -20.43 -3.98
CA TYR A 296 7.59 -21.59 -3.88
C TYR A 296 8.99 -21.16 -3.44
N ALA A 297 9.50 -21.84 -2.42
CA ALA A 297 10.74 -21.50 -1.74
C ALA A 297 11.92 -22.45 -2.06
N GLY A 298 11.73 -23.39 -2.99
CA GLY A 298 12.67 -24.49 -3.25
C GLY A 298 12.42 -25.68 -2.33
N ASP A 299 13.02 -26.83 -2.65
CA ASP A 299 13.04 -28.04 -1.81
C ASP A 299 11.66 -28.52 -1.32
N GLY A 300 10.63 -28.39 -2.15
CA GLY A 300 9.25 -28.75 -1.77
C GLY A 300 8.64 -27.84 -0.69
N LYS A 301 9.22 -26.66 -0.43
CA LYS A 301 8.75 -25.68 0.55
C LYS A 301 8.10 -24.47 -0.11
N MET A 302 7.32 -23.74 0.66
CA MET A 302 6.68 -22.50 0.25
C MET A 302 6.69 -21.48 1.39
N ILE A 303 6.74 -20.19 1.04
CA ILE A 303 6.52 -19.06 1.95
C ILE A 303 5.15 -18.44 1.69
N HIS A 304 4.40 -18.12 2.74
CA HIS A 304 3.08 -17.49 2.60
C HIS A 304 2.67 -16.67 3.83
N SER A 305 1.61 -15.85 3.68
CA SER A 305 0.81 -15.38 4.81
C SER A 305 -0.48 -16.21 4.86
N PRO A 306 -0.60 -17.22 5.74
CA PRO A 306 -1.56 -18.31 5.59
C PRO A 306 -3.02 -17.94 5.88
N LYS A 307 -3.32 -17.53 7.12
CA LYS A 307 -4.69 -17.26 7.60
C LYS A 307 -4.68 -16.57 8.95
N ALA A 308 -5.84 -16.06 9.37
CA ALA A 308 -6.03 -15.48 10.70
C ALA A 308 -5.58 -16.44 11.83
N GLY A 309 -4.87 -15.91 12.82
CA GLY A 309 -4.28 -16.70 13.91
C GLY A 309 -2.91 -17.32 13.59
N LYS A 310 -2.44 -17.20 12.35
CA LYS A 310 -1.11 -17.62 11.92
C LYS A 310 -0.28 -16.41 11.47
N ARG A 311 1.00 -16.67 11.21
CA ARG A 311 2.01 -15.68 10.83
C ARG A 311 2.66 -16.10 9.52
N VAL A 312 3.34 -15.17 8.86
CA VAL A 312 4.15 -15.51 7.69
C VAL A 312 5.15 -16.59 8.07
N GLU A 313 5.15 -17.68 7.33
CA GLU A 313 5.90 -18.89 7.64
C GLU A 313 6.43 -19.56 6.36
N ILE A 314 7.46 -20.41 6.53
CA ILE A 314 7.94 -21.33 5.50
C ILE A 314 7.58 -22.74 5.95
N ILE A 315 6.81 -23.45 5.13
CA ILE A 315 6.40 -24.83 5.41
C ILE A 315 6.54 -25.70 4.15
N SER A 316 6.45 -27.02 4.34
CA SER A 316 6.35 -27.95 3.20
C SER A 316 5.04 -27.71 2.44
N MET A 317 5.09 -27.71 1.11
CA MET A 317 3.87 -27.68 0.29
C MET A 317 3.05 -28.97 0.40
N ASN A 318 3.63 -30.03 0.98
CA ASN A 318 2.96 -31.31 1.24
C ASN A 318 2.27 -31.38 2.62
N THR A 319 2.25 -30.28 3.38
CA THR A 319 1.48 -30.16 4.62
C THR A 319 -0.03 -30.07 4.31
N ALA A 320 -0.88 -30.73 5.11
CA ALA A 320 -2.33 -30.59 4.97
C ALA A 320 -2.80 -29.18 5.43
N PRO A 321 -3.80 -28.55 4.78
CA PRO A 321 -4.57 -29.06 3.63
C PRO A 321 -3.91 -28.80 2.27
N TYR A 322 -2.77 -28.11 2.22
CA TYR A 322 -2.14 -27.65 0.98
C TYR A 322 -1.79 -28.79 0.00
N LYS A 323 -1.41 -29.96 0.52
CA LYS A 323 -1.17 -31.15 -0.31
C LYS A 323 -2.40 -31.54 -1.13
N GLN A 324 -3.57 -31.57 -0.50
CA GLN A 324 -4.84 -31.98 -1.11
C GLN A 324 -5.44 -30.88 -1.99
N GLU A 325 -5.21 -29.62 -1.63
CA GLU A 325 -5.83 -28.47 -2.29
C GLU A 325 -5.00 -27.89 -3.44
N TYR A 326 -3.81 -28.44 -3.73
CA TYR A 326 -2.93 -27.92 -4.78
C TYR A 326 -3.66 -27.84 -6.13
N ALA A 327 -3.75 -26.63 -6.67
CA ALA A 327 -4.52 -26.29 -7.86
C ALA A 327 -3.66 -25.75 -9.02
N GLY A 328 -2.34 -25.98 -8.96
CA GLY A 328 -1.38 -25.57 -9.98
C GLY A 328 -0.47 -24.41 -9.56
N ALA A 329 0.38 -23.97 -10.49
CA ALA A 329 1.37 -22.93 -10.26
C ALA A 329 1.49 -21.97 -11.45
N ARG A 330 1.88 -20.72 -11.17
CA ARG A 330 2.15 -19.67 -12.17
C ARG A 330 3.52 -19.04 -11.96
N ARG A 331 4.21 -18.79 -13.06
CA ARG A 331 5.45 -18.03 -13.12
C ARG A 331 5.21 -16.64 -13.70
N TYR A 332 5.78 -15.64 -13.05
CA TYR A 332 5.65 -14.20 -13.39
C TYR A 332 7.00 -13.54 -13.70
N ILE A 333 8.09 -14.29 -13.63
CA ILE A 333 9.45 -13.87 -13.94
C ILE A 333 10.03 -14.83 -14.96
N ASP A 334 10.76 -14.30 -15.94
CA ASP A 334 11.46 -15.11 -16.94
C ASP A 334 12.66 -15.83 -16.33
#